data_AF-A0A951C6P3-F1
#
_entry.id   AF-A0A951C6P3-F1
#
_cell.length_a   1.000
_cell.length_b   1.000
_cell.length_c   1.000
_cell.angle_alpha   90.00
_cell.angle_beta   90.00
_cell.angle_gamma   90.00
#
_symmetry.space_group_name_H-M   'P 1'
#
loop_
_entity.id
_entity.type
_entity.pdbx_description
1 polymer ?
#
loop_
_entity_poly.entity_id
_entity_poly.type
_entity_poly.pdbx_seq_one_letter_code
_entity_poly.pdbx_strand_id
1 'polypeptide(L)'
;MTIHLTPEQERRVQAVIRRGAYNSVEEVVEAALAAVEQRTVPGFVGTKEELDALVAEGMASKELSEDAFWDSLNGRTETMLAEHKAGPRA
;
A
#
# COMPACT_ATOMS: atom_id res chain seq x y z
N MET A 1 -11.79 -17.92 -0.11
CA MET A 1 -10.92 -19.10 0.07
C MET A 1 -10.86 -19.41 1.56
N THR A 2 -10.94 -20.66 1.98
CA THR A 2 -10.90 -21.04 3.40
C THR A 2 -9.53 -21.60 3.72
N ILE A 3 -8.80 -20.98 4.65
CA ILE A 3 -7.50 -21.46 5.12
C ILE A 3 -7.72 -22.26 6.40
N HIS A 4 -7.26 -23.51 6.42
CA HIS A 4 -7.29 -24.33 7.62
C HIS A 4 -6.00 -24.14 8.41
N LEU A 5 -6.11 -23.56 9.60
CA LEU A 5 -4.99 -23.47 10.53
C LEU A 5 -4.73 -24.85 11.15
N THR A 6 -3.46 -25.14 11.39
CA THR A 6 -3.09 -26.29 12.22
C THR A 6 -3.51 -26.02 13.68
N PRO A 7 -3.75 -27.08 14.49
CA PRO A 7 -4.09 -26.91 15.90
C PRO A 7 -3.07 -26.08 16.70
N GLU A 8 -1.81 -26.10 16.27
CA GLU A 8 -0.76 -25.28 16.87
C GLU A 8 -0.87 -23.81 16.48
N GLN A 9 -1.15 -23.51 15.21
CA GLN A 9 -1.37 -22.14 14.76
C GLN A 9 -2.59 -21.52 15.45
N GLU A 10 -3.69 -22.26 15.59
CA GLU A 10 -4.88 -21.80 16.33
C GLU A 10 -4.55 -21.44 17.77
N ARG A 11 -3.80 -22.30 18.47
CA ARG A 11 -3.35 -22.02 19.85
C ARG A 11 -2.53 -20.74 19.94
N ARG A 12 -1.61 -20.52 18.99
CA ARG A 12 -0.77 -19.32 18.95
C ARG A 12 -1.57 -18.05 18.65
N VAL A 13 -2.50 -18.10 17.69
CA VAL A 13 -3.42 -17.00 17.36
C VAL A 13 -4.28 -16.63 18.57
N GLN A 14 -4.87 -17.63 19.23
CA GLN A 14 -5.65 -17.38 20.44
C GLN A 14 -4.80 -16.77 21.57
N ALA A 15 -3.55 -17.19 21.73
CA ALA A 15 -2.67 -16.66 22.76
C ALA A 15 -2.37 -15.17 22.57
N VAL A 16 -2.17 -14.70 21.33
CA VAL A 16 -1.90 -13.28 21.05
C VAL A 16 -3.16 -12.42 21.20
N ILE A 17 -4.33 -12.94 20.84
CA ILE A 17 -5.62 -12.26 21.03
C ILE A 17 -5.94 -12.13 22.53
N ARG A 18 -5.78 -13.21 23.31
CA ARG A 18 -6.01 -13.18 24.77
C ARG A 18 -5.09 -12.19 25.50
N ARG A 19 -3.91 -11.91 24.96
CA ARG A 19 -2.96 -10.91 25.48
C ARG A 19 -3.34 -9.47 25.09
N GLY A 20 -4.35 -9.29 24.25
CA GLY A 20 -4.78 -7.99 23.74
C GLY A 20 -3.83 -7.40 22.70
N ALA A 21 -2.93 -8.20 22.12
CA ALA A 21 -2.04 -7.72 21.06
C ALA A 21 -2.79 -7.50 19.73
N TYR A 22 -3.87 -8.23 19.52
CA TYR A 22 -4.75 -8.16 18.36
C TYR A 22 -6.19 -8.44 18.79
N ASN A 23 -7.16 -7.85 18.09
CA ASN A 23 -8.59 -7.92 18.43
C ASN A 23 -9.32 -9.07 17.73
N SER A 24 -8.80 -9.55 16.60
CA SER A 24 -9.42 -10.64 15.83
C SER A 24 -8.39 -11.54 15.16
N VAL A 25 -8.86 -12.68 14.64
CA VAL A 25 -8.03 -13.61 13.85
C VAL A 25 -7.58 -12.95 12.56
N GLU A 26 -8.47 -12.18 11.92
CA GLU A 26 -8.19 -11.43 10.71
C GLU A 26 -7.03 -10.46 10.91
N GLU A 27 -7.03 -9.70 12.02
CA GLU A 27 -5.94 -8.76 12.33
C GLU A 27 -4.58 -9.47 12.49
N VAL A 28 -4.57 -10.66 13.10
CA VAL A 28 -3.36 -11.48 13.22
C VAL A 28 -2.88 -11.98 11.86
N VAL A 29 -3.80 -12.37 10.98
CA VAL A 29 -3.49 -12.85 9.63
C VAL A 29 -2.93 -11.70 8.78
N GLU A 30 -3.56 -10.53 8.81
CA GLU A 30 -3.06 -9.33 8.11
C GLU A 30 -1.65 -8.95 8.58
N ALA A 31 -1.41 -8.93 9.89
CA ALA A 31 -0.08 -8.64 10.43
C ALA A 31 0.97 -9.70 10.02
N ALA A 32 0.57 -10.97 9.94
CA ALA A 32 1.45 -12.04 9.48
C ALA A 32 1.78 -11.92 7.98
N LEU A 33 0.79 -11.55 7.14
CA LEU A 33 0.99 -11.30 5.71
C LEU A 33 1.92 -10.11 5.50
N ALA A 34 1.67 -8.98 6.16
CA ALA A 34 2.52 -7.81 6.09
C ALA A 34 3.98 -8.11 6.49
N ALA A 35 4.19 -8.94 7.51
CA ALA A 35 5.54 -9.36 7.91
C ALA A 35 6.23 -10.24 6.85
N VAL A 36 5.48 -11.10 6.15
CA VAL A 36 6.00 -11.92 5.04
C VAL A 36 6.33 -11.05 3.82
N GLU A 37 5.48 -10.08 3.50
CA GLU A 37 5.67 -9.12 2.42
C GLU A 37 6.91 -8.26 2.67
N GLN A 38 7.05 -7.67 3.86
CA GLN A 38 8.22 -6.89 4.26
C GLN A 38 9.52 -7.70 4.20
N ARG A 39 9.47 -9.00 4.51
CA ARG A 39 10.64 -9.88 4.38
C ARG A 39 11.02 -10.10 2.91
N THR A 40 10.04 -10.12 2.03
CA THR A 40 10.23 -10.35 0.59
C THR A 40 10.70 -9.09 -0.12
N VAL A 41 10.23 -7.92 0.32
CA VAL A 41 10.60 -6.62 -0.21
C VAL A 41 10.96 -5.65 0.93
N PRO A 42 12.19 -5.73 1.47
CA PRO A 42 12.59 -4.89 2.60
C PRO A 42 12.48 -3.40 2.26
N GLY A 43 11.73 -2.65 3.08
CA GLY A 43 11.58 -1.19 2.94
C GLY A 43 10.48 -0.74 1.98
N PHE A 44 9.74 -1.66 1.35
CA PHE A 44 8.56 -1.35 0.56
C PHE A 44 7.30 -1.71 1.35
N VAL A 45 6.31 -0.82 1.34
CA VAL A 45 4.99 -1.08 1.92
C VAL A 45 4.12 -1.65 0.81
N GLY A 46 3.92 -2.97 0.82
CA GLY A 46 3.11 -3.70 -0.15
C GLY A 46 3.75 -5.01 -0.58
N THR A 47 3.15 -5.63 -1.58
CA THR A 47 3.56 -6.91 -2.15
C THR A 47 4.71 -6.74 -3.15
N LYS A 48 5.37 -7.85 -3.48
CA LYS A 48 6.40 -7.88 -4.53
C LYS A 48 5.80 -7.53 -5.90
N GLU A 49 4.60 -8.00 -6.16
CA GLU A 49 3.88 -7.78 -7.41
C GLU A 49 3.57 -6.29 -7.61
N GLU A 50 3.17 -5.59 -6.55
CA GLU A 50 2.98 -4.13 -6.58
C GLU A 50 4.28 -3.39 -6.84
N LEU A 51 5.39 -3.78 -6.20
CA LEU A 51 6.69 -3.19 -6.50
C LEU A 51 7.10 -3.42 -7.97
N ASP A 52 6.99 -4.66 -8.44
CA ASP A 52 7.38 -5.03 -9.81
C ASP A 52 6.52 -4.26 -10.84
N ALA A 53 5.25 -4.03 -10.54
CA ALA A 53 4.36 -3.19 -11.36
C ALA A 53 4.80 -1.72 -11.39
N LEU A 54 5.14 -1.13 -10.25
CA LEU A 54 5.65 0.25 -10.18
C LEU A 54 6.98 0.41 -10.94
N VAL A 55 7.86 -0.58 -10.86
CA VAL A 55 9.12 -0.58 -11.61
C VAL A 55 8.85 -0.68 -13.12
N ALA A 56 7.93 -1.55 -13.54
CA ALA A 56 7.54 -1.65 -14.95
C ALA A 56 6.92 -0.36 -15.48
N GLU A 57 6.05 0.28 -14.69
CA GLU A 57 5.48 1.59 -15.02
C GLU A 57 6.57 2.66 -15.14
N GLY A 58 7.50 2.71 -14.18
CA GLY A 58 8.64 3.63 -14.21
C GLY A 58 9.54 3.43 -15.44
N MET A 59 9.83 2.18 -15.81
CA MET A 59 10.62 1.87 -17.02
C MET A 59 9.88 2.21 -18.32
N ALA A 60 8.55 2.08 -18.33
CA ALA A 60 7.71 2.47 -19.46
C ALA A 60 7.43 3.99 -19.50
N SER A 61 7.76 4.71 -18.43
CA SER A 61 7.51 6.15 -18.34
C SER A 61 8.41 6.92 -19.30
N LYS A 62 7.87 8.00 -19.86
CA LYS A 62 8.63 8.89 -20.71
C LYS A 62 9.59 9.69 -19.86
N GLU A 63 10.88 9.63 -20.18
CA GLU A 63 11.88 10.52 -19.59
C GLU A 63 11.58 11.96 -20.03
N LEU A 64 11.36 12.85 -19.07
CA LEU A 64 11.15 14.27 -19.29
C LEU A 64 12.43 15.03 -18.93
N SER A 65 12.71 16.13 -19.62
CA SER A 65 13.67 17.11 -19.11
C SER A 65 13.16 17.72 -17.80
N GLU A 66 14.06 18.22 -16.97
CA GLU A 66 13.71 18.87 -15.70
C GLU A 66 12.68 20.00 -15.91
N ASP A 67 12.89 20.86 -16.90
CA ASP A 67 11.96 21.94 -17.23
C ASP A 67 10.56 21.41 -17.60
N ALA A 68 10.49 20.38 -18.45
CA ALA A 68 9.23 19.78 -18.87
C ALA A 68 8.50 19.06 -17.72
N PHE A 69 9.25 18.51 -16.76
CA PHE A 69 8.70 17.94 -15.54
C PHE A 69 8.07 19.02 -14.65
N TRP A 70 8.79 20.11 -14.39
CA TRP A 70 8.28 21.22 -13.57
C TRP A 70 7.07 21.91 -14.20
N ASP A 71 7.08 22.12 -15.52
CA ASP A 71 5.94 22.67 -16.25
C ASP A 71 4.71 21.75 -16.14
N SER A 72 4.90 20.44 -16.27
CA SER A 72 3.82 19.46 -16.13
C SER A 72 3.22 19.45 -14.73
N LEU A 73 4.07 19.51 -13.68
CA LEU A 73 3.62 19.56 -12.29
C LEU A 73 2.84 20.85 -12.02
N ASN A 74 3.38 22.00 -12.41
CA ASN A 74 2.73 23.29 -12.21
C ASN A 74 1.35 23.32 -12.88
N GLY A 75 1.25 22.88 -14.14
CA GLY A 75 -0.03 22.83 -14.85
C GLY A 75 -1.07 21.92 -14.17
N ARG A 76 -0.66 20.76 -13.65
CA ARG A 76 -1.53 19.87 -12.86
C ARG A 76 -1.99 20.54 -11.57
N THR A 77 -1.07 21.14 -10.81
CA THR A 77 -1.39 21.82 -9.56
C THR A 77 -2.33 23.01 -9.78
N GLU A 78 -2.11 23.79 -10.84
CA GLU A 78 -3.00 24.89 -11.22
C GLU A 78 -4.40 24.40 -11.59
N THR A 79 -4.50 23.28 -12.31
CA THR A 79 -5.79 22.65 -12.67
C THR A 79 -6.54 22.22 -11.41
N MET A 80 -5.89 21.50 -10.50
CA MET A 80 -6.49 21.07 -9.23
C MET A 80 -6.92 22.28 -8.37
N LEU A 81 -6.12 23.34 -8.35
CA LEU A 81 -6.45 24.58 -7.66
C LEU A 81 -7.65 25.30 -8.28
N ALA A 82 -7.75 25.31 -9.61
CA ALA A 82 -8.88 25.89 -10.32
C ALA A 82 -10.18 25.10 -10.07
N GLU A 83 -10.12 23.77 -10.11
CA GLU A 83 -11.24 22.88 -9.77
C GLU A 83 -11.71 23.10 -8.33
N HIS A 84 -10.79 23.18 -7.37
CA HIS A 84 -11.13 23.48 -5.98
C HIS A 84 -11.77 24.87 -5.81
N LYS A 85 -11.30 25.88 -6.54
CA LYS A 85 -11.89 27.23 -6.56
C LYS A 85 -13.24 27.29 -7.28
N ALA A 86 -13.50 26.36 -8.20
CA ALA A 86 -14.74 26.25 -8.96
C ALA A 86 -15.81 25.38 -8.27
N GLY A 87 -15.48 24.71 -7.16
CA GLY A 87 -16.42 23.97 -6.31
C GLY A 87 -17.53 24.87 -5.72
N PRO A 88 -18.71 24.30 -5.41
CA PRO A 88 -19.99 24.97 -5.57
C PRO A 88 -20.11 26.23 -4.72
N ARG A 89 -20.43 27.36 -5.38
CA ARG A 89 -21.07 28.49 -4.70
C ARG A 89 -22.35 27.95 -4.06
N ALA A 90 -22.41 28.00 -2.73
CA ALA A 90 -23.64 27.83 -1.96
C ALA A 90 -24.77 28.73 -2.49
#